data_AF-A0A938VNI3-F1
#
_entry.id   AF-A0A938VNI3-F1
#
_cell.length_a   1.000
_cell.length_b   1.000
_cell.length_c   1.000
_cell.angle_alpha   90.00
_cell.angle_beta   90.00
_cell.angle_gamma   90.00
#
_symmetry.space_group_name_H-M   'P 1'
#
loop_
_entity.id
_entity.type
_entity.pdbx_description
1 polymer ?
#
loop_
_entity_poly.entity_id
_entity_poly.type
_entity_poly.pdbx_seq_one_letter_code
_entity_poly.pdbx_strand_id
1 'polypeptide(L)' 'MTENQITTETRGCIVCGKQYQMLVVRDVQGKFIGAKVMSVGGRTVTGEERPLVACESHSEESVDATVQRVFHAEDEKEE' A
#
# COMPACT_ATOMS: atom_id res chain seq x y z
N MET A 1 27.58 0.74 6.12
CA MET A 1 26.37 -0.09 6.00
C MET A 1 25.23 0.87 5.79
N THR A 2 24.49 0.74 4.70
CA THR A 2 23.42 1.66 4.34
C THR A 2 22.21 1.30 5.19
N GLU A 3 21.86 2.13 6.18
CA GLU A 3 20.77 1.87 7.11
C GLU A 3 19.42 2.16 6.44
N ASN A 4 18.66 1.12 6.13
CA ASN A 4 17.31 1.29 5.59
C ASN A 4 16.39 1.85 6.68
N GLN A 5 15.60 2.86 6.32
CA GLN A 5 14.64 3.46 7.23
C GLN A 5 13.35 2.63 7.21
N ILE A 6 13.07 1.99 8.34
CA ILE A 6 11.83 1.24 8.54
C ILE A 6 10.89 2.12 9.36
N THR A 7 9.72 2.45 8.81
CA THR A 7 8.70 3.25 9.48
C THR A 7 7.41 2.46 9.56
N THR A 8 6.78 2.47 10.72
CA THR A 8 5.43 1.91 10.88
C THR A 8 4.41 2.97 10.48
N GLU A 9 3.62 2.69 9.46
CA GLU A 9 2.50 3.53 9.03
C GLU A 9 1.17 2.81 9.29
N THR A 10 0.12 3.57 9.56
CA THR A 10 -1.26 3.05 9.58
C THR A 10 -1.93 3.40 8.28
N ARG A 11 -2.37 2.40 7.51
CA ARG A 11 -3.07 2.60 6.23
C ARG A 11 -4.43 1.94 6.26
N GLY A 12 -5.39 2.57 5.58
CA GLY A 12 -6.72 2.01 5.40
C GLY A 12 -6.73 0.93 4.31
N CYS A 13 -7.65 -0.02 4.43
CA CYS A 13 -7.97 -0.92 3.35
C CYS A 13 -8.53 -0.13 2.17
N ILE A 14 -8.04 -0.38 0.96
CA ILE A 14 -8.47 0.33 -0.25
C ILE A 14 -9.99 0.18 -0.53
N VAL A 15 -10.60 -0.92 -0.08
CA VAL A 15 -12.02 -1.21 -0.36
C VAL A 15 -12.93 -0.71 0.77
N CYS A 16 -12.64 -1.05 2.04
CA CYS A 16 -13.53 -0.74 3.18
C CYS A 16 -13.01 0.34 4.14
N GLY A 17 -11.80 0.87 3.92
CA GLY A 17 -11.21 1.91 4.77
C GLY A 17 -10.75 1.45 6.16
N LYS A 18 -10.93 0.16 6.51
CA LYS A 18 -10.50 -0.39 7.80
C LYS A 18 -9.00 -0.19 7.99
N GLN A 19 -8.57 0.28 9.16
CA GLN A 19 -7.17 0.60 9.42
C GLN A 19 -6.34 -0.65 9.72
N TYR A 20 -5.17 -0.73 9.11
CA TYR A 20 -4.18 -1.77 9.30
C TYR A 20 -2.80 -1.13 9.53
N GLN A 21 -2.02 -1.72 10.43
CA GLN A 21 -0.64 -1.32 10.62
C GLN A 21 0.24 -2.00 9.57
N MET A 22 1.16 -1.24 8.99
CA MET A 22 2.12 -1.73 8.02
C MET A 22 3.50 -1.12 8.23
N LEU A 23 4.52 -1.90 7.92
CA LEU A 23 5.89 -1.44 7.85
C LEU A 23 6.17 -0.97 6.43
N VAL A 24 6.69 0.23 6.30
CA VAL A 24 7.18 0.82 5.06
C VAL A 24 8.69 0.90 5.19
N VAL A 25 9.40 0.28 4.24
CA VAL A 25 10.85 0.26 4.16
C VAL A 25 11.25 1.25 3.07
N ARG A 26 12.06 2.23 3.45
CA ARG A 26 12.63 3.23 2.54
C ARG A 26 14.15 3.12 2.54
N ASP A 27 14.73 3.40 1.37
CA ASP A 27 16.17 3.51 1.19
C ASP A 27 16.72 4.75 1.89
N VAL A 28 18.04 4.88 2.01
CA VAL A 28 18.70 6.09 2.51
C VAL A 28 18.39 7.33 1.68
N GLN A 29 18.02 7.15 0.41
CA GLN A 29 17.54 8.23 -0.44
C GLN A 29 16.05 8.58 -0.24
N GLY A 30 15.38 7.92 0.71
CA GLY A 30 13.94 8.09 0.98
C GLY A 30 13.02 7.36 -0.01
N LYS A 31 13.58 6.62 -0.97
CA LYS A 31 12.84 5.87 -1.98
C LYS A 31 12.14 4.66 -1.34
N PHE A 32 10.88 4.43 -1.69
CA PHE A 32 10.15 3.23 -1.27
C PHE A 32 10.82 1.97 -1.83
N ILE A 33 11.22 1.05 -0.95
CA ILE A 33 11.80 -0.25 -1.33
C ILE A 33 10.79 -1.38 -1.12
N GLY A 34 9.92 -1.28 -0.11
CA GLY A 34 8.94 -2.32 0.14
C GLY A 34 8.02 -2.03 1.31
N ALA A 35 6.95 -2.81 1.40
CA ALA A 35 5.98 -2.70 2.48
C ALA A 35 5.49 -4.07 2.94
N LYS A 36 5.23 -4.18 4.24
CA LYS A 36 4.66 -5.39 4.84
C LYS A 36 3.55 -5.04 5.82
N VAL A 37 2.35 -5.55 5.59
CA VAL A 37 1.26 -5.45 6.57
C VAL A 37 1.59 -6.30 7.79
N MET A 38 1.48 -5.69 8.97
CA MET A 38 1.74 -6.32 10.27
C MET A 38 0.47 -6.84 10.94
N SER A 39 -0.68 -6.26 10.58
CA SER A 39 -1.97 -6.66 11.10
C SER A 39 -2.49 -7.94 10.44
N VAL A 40 -2.99 -8.87 11.25
CA VAL A 40 -3.60 -10.13 10.79
C VAL A 40 -4.77 -9.82 9.86
N GLY A 41 -4.82 -10.53 8.73
CA GLY A 41 -5.92 -10.39 7.77
C GLY A 41 -5.82 -9.20 6.83
N GLY A 42 -4.66 -8.56 6.75
CA GLY A 42 -4.34 -7.60 5.71
C GLY A 42 -3.20 -8.09 4.84
N ARG A 43 -3.28 -7.83 3.54
CA ARG A 43 -2.22 -8.05 2.55
C ARG A 43 -1.76 -6.72 1.98
N THR A 44 -0.46 -6.61 1.71
CA THR A 44 0.10 -5.45 1.04
C THR A 44 -0.32 -5.47 -0.43
N VAL A 45 -0.76 -4.33 -0.93
CA VAL A 45 -1.01 -4.09 -2.34
C VAL A 45 0.00 -3.05 -2.80
N THR A 46 0.95 -3.48 -3.63
CA THR A 46 2.01 -2.61 -4.17
C THR A 46 1.49 -1.91 -5.41
N GLY A 47 1.12 -0.63 -5.29
CA GLY A 47 1.19 0.31 -6.39
C GLY A 47 2.53 1.03 -6.34
N GLU A 48 3.06 1.41 -7.50
CA GLU A 48 4.48 1.70 -7.78
C GLU A 48 5.19 2.59 -6.75
N GLU A 49 4.48 3.51 -6.08
CA GLU A 49 5.06 4.38 -5.04
C GLU A 49 4.20 4.53 -3.78
N ARG A 50 3.01 3.95 -3.75
CA ARG A 50 2.06 4.07 -2.63
C ARG A 50 1.56 2.70 -2.21
N PRO A 51 2.17 2.09 -1.18
CA PRO A 51 1.69 0.83 -0.67
C PRO A 51 0.31 1.00 -0.02
N LEU A 52 -0.65 0.22 -0.51
CA LEU A 52 -2.01 0.16 0.01
C LEU A 52 -2.21 -1.15 0.76
N VAL A 53 -3.32 -1.23 1.49
CA VAL A 53 -3.72 -2.45 2.20
C VAL A 53 -5.00 -2.98 1.58
N ALA A 54 -5.08 -4.30 1.41
CA ALA A 54 -6.34 -4.99 1.18
C ALA A 54 -6.59 -5.93 2.36
N CYS A 55 -7.81 -5.94 2.90
CA CYS A 55 -8.18 -6.95 3.88
C CYS A 55 -8.54 -8.27 3.20
N GLU A 56 -8.41 -9.37 3.93
CA GLU A 56 -8.80 -10.71 3.49
C GLU A 56 -10.30 -10.86 3.24
N SER A 57 -11.11 -9.95 3.79
CA SER A 57 -12.56 -9.95 3.61
C SER A 57 -13.01 -9.58 2.20
N HIS A 58 -12.10 -9.07 1.35
CA HIS A 58 -12.40 -8.72 -0.04
C HIS A 58 -11.64 -9.62 -1.02
N SER A 59 -12.33 -10.04 -2.08
CA SER A 59 -11.74 -10.82 -3.17
C SER A 59 -10.65 -10.04 -3.89
N GLU A 60 -9.71 -10.77 -4.50
CA GLU A 60 -8.65 -10.20 -5.34
C GLU A 60 -9.20 -9.33 -6.45
N GLU A 61 -10.28 -9.75 -7.08
CA GLU A 61 -10.96 -9.02 -8.15
C GLU A 61 -11.47 -7.65 -7.69
N SER A 62 -12.06 -7.57 -6.49
CA SER A 62 -12.54 -6.30 -5.93
C SER A 62 -11.38 -5.37 -5.58
N VAL A 63 -10.28 -5.94 -5.10
CA VAL A 63 -9.07 -5.19 -4.78
C VAL A 63 -8.45 -4.66 -6.06
N ASP A 64 -8.24 -5.49 -7.09
CA ASP A 64 -7.66 -5.10 -8.37
C ASP A 64 -8.49 -4.03 -9.08
N ALA A 65 -9.82 -4.20 -9.13
CA ALA A 65 -10.72 -3.20 -9.70
C ALA A 65 -10.64 -1.85 -8.96
N THR A 66 -10.44 -1.86 -7.64
CA THR A 66 -10.28 -0.63 -6.86
C THR A 66 -8.88 -0.03 -7.04
N VAL A 67 -7.85 -0.87 -7.13
CA VAL A 67 -6.46 -0.46 -7.42
C VAL A 67 -6.41 0.23 -8.77
N GLN A 68 -6.96 -0.39 -9.82
CA GLN A 68 -7.05 0.21 -11.14
C GLN A 68 -7.76 1.56 -11.08
N ARG A 69 -8.89 1.68 -10.38
CA ARG A 69 -9.58 2.97 -10.22
C ARG A 69 -8.76 4.03 -9.49
N VAL A 70 -8.02 3.66 -8.44
CA VAL A 70 -7.24 4.62 -7.65
C VAL A 70 -6.00 5.07 -8.38
N PHE A 71 -5.25 4.13 -8.99
CA PHE A 71 -4.00 4.44 -9.69
C PHE A 71 -4.22 4.98 -11.10
N HIS A 72 -5.19 4.47 -11.89
CA HIS A 72 -5.47 5.03 -13.22
C HIS A 72 -6.19 6.38 -13.16
N ALA A 73 -7.00 6.67 -12.13
CA ALA A 73 -7.61 7.98 -12.00
C ALA A 73 -6.59 9.10 -11.69
N GLU A 74 -5.37 8.74 -11.30
CA GLU A 74 -4.28 9.69 -11.06
C GLU A 74 -3.41 9.90 -12.30
N ASP A 75 -3.34 8.93 -13.21
CA ASP A 75 -2.67 9.06 -14.52
C ASP A 75 -3.41 10.05 -15.44
N GLU A 76 -4.73 10.19 -15.27
CA GLU A 76 -5.57 11.15 -16.02
C GLU A 76 -5.58 12.57 -15.42
N LYS A 77 -4.68 12.89 -14.47
CA LYS A 77 -4.55 14.23 -13.84
C LYS A 77 -3.20 14.91 -14.04
N GLU A 78 -2.44 14.50 -15.06
CA GLU A 78 -1.34 15.29 -15.62
C GLU A 78 -1.70 15.73 -17.05
N GLU A 79 -2.58 16.72 -17.20
CA GLU A 79 -2.66 17.58 -18.39
C GLU A 79 -2.72 19.06 -17.99
#